data_AF-A0A7K3GM81-F1
#
_entry.id   AF-A0A7K3GM81-F1
#
_cell.length_a   1.000
_cell.length_b   1.000
_cell.length_c   1.000
_cell.angle_alpha   90.00
_cell.angle_beta   90.00
_cell.angle_gamma   90.00
#
_symmetry.space_group_name_H-M   'P 1'
#
loop_
_entity.id
_entity.type
_entity.pdbx_description
1 polymer ?
#
loop_
_entity_poly.entity_id
_entity_poly.type
_entity_poly.pdbx_seq_one_letter_code
_entity_poly.pdbx_strand_id
1 'polypeptide(L)'
;MLLASPMRELDQLVAGSDPLDAARDAPRLPALNRAGDIAGLERLARTWHGRVAANVRDTVTAGAALRDLGFALASLERHGVDLRRVPGAEETLLRLGALTGEVPRDSVYTYALRNPENAVRSFTELPEEALFIREVRTAGVALRPAVDALLEALPLTAEDPGLPELLAEATRGFTVFAQSLLAVKRAITPQTFSGELRPYFPPMTVGGQVLYAPGGAQMTPLLVDILLIRPEPGDQAEEWYEGYLRENLPYLPAAYRAASDRARRHRPLLPRLVDEATAHSPVRPTAGRALAGLRSLMRELLRFRLPHLQLAKANMNIRPDGSLGSGGYTTDSLDHLAELTLARHRLLSGATTEK
;
A
#
# COMPACT_ATOMS: atom_id res chain seq x y z
N MET A 1 -18.50 -4.05 -10.03
CA MET A 1 -18.31 -4.85 -8.81
C MET A 1 -17.62 -3.98 -7.78
N LEU A 2 -18.21 -3.90 -6.59
CA LEU A 2 -17.65 -3.23 -5.41
C LEU A 2 -16.62 -4.15 -4.76
N LEU A 3 -15.52 -3.58 -4.28
CA LEU A 3 -14.35 -4.30 -3.79
C LEU A 3 -14.27 -4.28 -2.27
N ALA A 4 -14.91 -3.32 -1.60
CA ALA A 4 -14.74 -3.10 -0.17
C ALA A 4 -15.17 -4.31 0.68
N SER A 5 -16.32 -4.91 0.37
CA SER A 5 -16.83 -6.10 1.07
C SER A 5 -15.96 -7.34 0.86
N PRO A 6 -15.70 -7.81 -0.38
CA PRO A 6 -14.88 -9.00 -0.59
C PRO A 6 -13.43 -8.82 -0.10
N MET A 7 -12.86 -7.61 -0.20
CA MET A 7 -11.53 -7.35 0.37
C MET A 7 -11.52 -7.38 1.90
N ARG A 8 -12.58 -6.87 2.54
CA ARG A 8 -12.73 -6.96 3.99
C ARG A 8 -12.82 -8.42 4.44
N GLU A 9 -13.65 -9.20 3.77
CA GLU A 9 -13.84 -10.62 4.07
C GLU A 9 -12.53 -11.39 3.91
N LEU A 10 -11.82 -11.22 2.78
CA LEU A 10 -10.52 -11.86 2.56
C LEU A 10 -9.52 -11.48 3.65
N ASP A 11 -9.39 -10.19 3.98
CA ASP A 11 -8.41 -9.76 4.97
C ASP A 11 -8.73 -10.30 6.37
N GLN A 12 -10.02 -10.38 6.74
CA GLN A 12 -10.46 -10.97 8.00
C GLN A 12 -10.25 -12.48 8.06
N LEU A 13 -10.55 -13.20 6.98
CA LEU A 13 -10.31 -14.64 6.89
C LEU A 13 -8.83 -14.97 7.00
N VAL A 14 -7.96 -14.23 6.31
CA VAL A 14 -6.51 -14.42 6.40
C VAL A 14 -5.99 -14.06 7.80
N ALA A 15 -6.45 -12.95 8.38
CA ALA A 15 -6.06 -12.56 9.74
C ALA A 15 -6.47 -13.61 10.78
N GLY A 16 -7.66 -14.20 10.64
CA GLY A 16 -8.16 -15.26 11.52
C GLY A 16 -7.57 -16.66 11.27
N SER A 17 -6.77 -16.84 10.21
CA SER A 17 -6.17 -18.13 9.86
C SER A 17 -4.74 -18.25 10.42
N ASP A 18 -4.44 -19.40 11.05
CA ASP A 18 -3.11 -19.74 11.57
C ASP A 18 -2.70 -21.18 11.16
N PRO A 19 -2.53 -21.45 9.85
CA PRO A 19 -2.27 -22.80 9.36
C PRO A 19 -0.88 -23.32 9.78
N LEU A 20 0.00 -22.43 10.23
CA LEU A 20 1.35 -22.78 10.67
C LEU A 20 1.45 -22.84 12.19
N ASP A 21 0.36 -22.70 12.95
CA ASP A 21 0.37 -22.61 14.43
C ASP A 21 1.47 -21.64 14.91
N ALA A 22 1.56 -20.50 14.22
CA ALA A 22 2.58 -19.50 14.41
C ALA A 22 2.23 -18.57 15.57
N ALA A 23 0.96 -18.43 15.96
CA ALA A 23 0.58 -17.61 17.12
C ALA A 23 1.27 -18.08 18.41
N ARG A 24 1.55 -19.39 18.51
CA ARG A 24 2.26 -19.98 19.64
C ARG A 24 3.71 -19.50 19.75
N ASP A 25 4.40 -19.36 18.63
CA ASP A 25 5.84 -19.11 18.59
C ASP A 25 6.20 -17.67 18.16
N ALA A 26 5.27 -16.93 17.53
CA ALA A 26 5.48 -15.56 17.05
C ALA A 26 5.93 -14.57 18.13
N PRO A 27 5.46 -14.63 19.40
CA PRO A 27 5.96 -13.76 20.46
C PRO A 27 7.47 -13.89 20.73
N ARG A 28 8.11 -14.97 20.28
CA ARG A 28 9.55 -15.19 20.44
C ARG A 28 10.37 -14.43 19.40
N LEU A 29 9.78 -14.11 18.24
CA LEU A 29 10.48 -13.51 17.10
C LEU A 29 11.20 -12.20 17.47
N PRO A 30 10.57 -11.24 18.17
CA PRO A 30 11.26 -10.01 18.58
C PRO A 30 12.49 -10.22 19.46
N ALA A 31 12.43 -11.16 20.41
CA ALA A 31 13.55 -11.47 21.29
C ALA A 31 14.72 -12.11 20.52
N LEU A 32 14.43 -13.03 19.59
CA LEU A 32 15.44 -13.62 18.70
C LEU A 32 16.12 -12.54 17.85
N ASN A 33 15.31 -11.63 17.31
CA ASN A 33 15.77 -10.52 16.49
C ASN A 33 16.69 -9.55 17.24
N ARG A 34 16.29 -9.14 18.45
CA ARG A 34 17.13 -8.29 19.31
C ARG A 34 18.46 -8.96 19.66
N ALA A 35 18.45 -10.28 19.89
CA ALA A 35 19.65 -11.04 20.23
C ALA A 35 20.55 -11.35 19.02
N GLY A 36 20.07 -11.17 17.79
CA GLY A 36 20.76 -11.67 16.60
C GLY A 36 20.90 -13.19 16.58
N ASP A 37 19.96 -13.92 17.19
CA ASP A 37 19.99 -15.38 17.26
C ASP A 37 19.57 -16.00 15.92
N ILE A 38 20.49 -15.99 14.96
CA ILE A 38 20.32 -16.58 13.62
C ILE A 38 19.86 -18.04 13.72
N ALA A 39 20.47 -18.83 14.61
CA ALA A 39 20.11 -20.24 14.75
C ALA A 39 18.67 -20.41 15.26
N GLY A 40 18.23 -19.54 16.18
CA GLY A 40 16.84 -19.48 16.64
C GLY A 40 15.87 -19.09 15.54
N LEU A 41 16.21 -18.07 14.74
CA LEU A 41 15.41 -17.63 13.60
C LEU A 41 15.29 -18.74 12.53
N GLU A 42 16.38 -19.42 12.19
CA GLU A 42 16.35 -20.55 11.26
C GLU A 42 15.49 -21.71 11.78
N ARG A 43 15.59 -22.05 13.08
CA ARG A 43 14.73 -23.07 13.69
C ARG A 43 13.25 -22.69 13.64
N LEU A 44 12.94 -21.43 13.91
CA LEU A 44 11.57 -20.92 13.82
C LEU A 44 11.04 -20.99 12.38
N ALA A 45 11.81 -20.49 11.41
CA ALA A 45 11.45 -20.51 10.00
C ALA A 45 11.24 -21.95 9.48
N ARG A 46 12.13 -22.90 9.83
CA ARG A 46 11.98 -24.32 9.49
C ARG A 46 10.75 -24.96 10.13
N THR A 47 10.43 -24.59 11.37
CA THR A 47 9.23 -25.09 12.07
C THR A 47 7.96 -24.68 11.36
N TRP A 48 7.85 -23.41 10.98
CA TRP A 48 6.70 -22.90 10.24
C TRP A 48 6.64 -23.44 8.82
N HIS A 49 7.78 -23.47 8.11
CA HIS A 49 7.89 -24.04 6.77
C HIS A 49 7.45 -25.50 6.72
N GLY A 50 7.88 -26.32 7.68
CA GLY A 50 7.51 -27.75 7.76
C GLY A 50 6.02 -28.03 7.89
N ARG A 51 5.19 -27.04 8.26
CA ARG A 51 3.73 -27.16 8.38
C ARG A 51 2.97 -26.82 7.10
N VAL A 52 3.63 -26.17 6.14
CA VAL A 52 2.97 -25.65 4.94
C VAL A 52 2.35 -26.75 4.09
N ALA A 53 3.09 -27.84 3.84
CA ALA A 53 2.64 -28.91 2.95
C ALA A 53 1.36 -29.61 3.44
N ALA A 54 1.20 -29.74 4.77
CA ALA A 54 0.04 -30.37 5.38
C ALA A 54 -1.17 -29.41 5.42
N ASN A 55 -0.94 -28.14 5.74
CA ASN A 55 -1.99 -27.24 6.23
C ASN A 55 -2.40 -26.14 5.23
N VAL A 56 -1.66 -25.92 4.13
CA VAL A 56 -1.95 -24.85 3.16
C VAL A 56 -2.52 -25.40 1.86
N ARG A 57 -3.79 -25.03 1.60
CA ARG A 57 -4.60 -25.60 0.51
C ARG A 57 -5.26 -24.55 -0.39
N ASP A 58 -5.50 -23.35 0.12
CA ASP A 58 -6.30 -22.31 -0.54
C ASP A 58 -5.67 -20.92 -0.36
N THR A 59 -6.30 -19.91 -0.98
CA THR A 59 -5.86 -18.52 -0.90
C THR A 59 -5.79 -17.98 0.53
N VAL A 60 -6.69 -18.38 1.42
CA VAL A 60 -6.75 -17.87 2.80
C VAL A 60 -5.58 -18.42 3.62
N THR A 61 -5.41 -19.74 3.62
CA THR A 61 -4.30 -20.42 4.31
C THR A 61 -2.96 -20.05 3.69
N ALA A 62 -2.89 -19.83 2.38
CA ALA A 62 -1.67 -19.37 1.72
C ALA A 62 -1.30 -17.93 2.10
N GLY A 63 -2.28 -17.02 2.18
CA GLY A 63 -2.06 -15.65 2.64
C GLY A 63 -1.54 -15.58 4.08
N ALA A 64 -2.09 -16.43 4.96
CA ALA A 64 -1.64 -16.53 6.35
C ALA A 64 -0.24 -17.13 6.47
N ALA A 65 0.07 -18.14 5.65
CA ALA A 65 1.42 -18.70 5.58
C ALA A 65 2.45 -17.72 5.02
N LEU A 66 2.10 -16.91 4.00
CA LEU A 66 2.97 -15.83 3.49
C LEU A 66 3.26 -14.79 4.56
N ARG A 67 2.24 -14.39 5.36
CA ARG A 67 2.44 -13.50 6.51
C ARG A 67 3.48 -14.09 7.45
N ASP A 68 3.23 -15.29 7.95
CA ASP A 68 4.03 -15.86 9.04
C ASP A 68 5.45 -16.19 8.58
N LEU A 69 5.62 -16.85 7.43
CA LEU A 69 6.94 -17.10 6.86
C LEU A 69 7.66 -15.81 6.50
N GLY A 70 6.96 -14.82 5.95
CA GLY A 70 7.55 -13.53 5.59
C GLY A 70 8.22 -12.84 6.77
N PHE A 71 7.59 -12.82 7.94
CA PHE A 71 8.21 -12.29 9.17
C PHE A 71 9.50 -13.04 9.56
N ALA A 72 9.50 -14.38 9.48
CA ALA A 72 10.70 -15.16 9.83
C ALA A 72 11.82 -14.99 8.80
N LEU A 73 11.50 -15.03 7.50
CA LEU A 73 12.48 -14.93 6.42
C LEU A 73 13.04 -13.51 6.29
N ALA A 74 12.21 -12.46 6.45
CA ALA A 74 12.70 -11.08 6.47
C ALA A 74 13.60 -10.79 7.67
N SER A 75 13.34 -11.46 8.79
CA SER A 75 14.24 -11.42 9.95
C SER A 75 15.60 -12.05 9.64
N LEU A 76 15.65 -13.21 8.97
CA LEU A 76 16.91 -13.81 8.51
C LEU A 76 17.68 -12.88 7.56
N GLU A 77 16.99 -12.32 6.57
CA GLU A 77 17.59 -11.39 5.59
C GLU A 77 18.16 -10.14 6.27
N ARG A 78 17.47 -9.58 7.27
CA ARG A 78 18.00 -8.47 8.08
C ARG A 78 19.36 -8.82 8.69
N HIS A 79 19.53 -10.05 9.17
CA HIS A 79 20.77 -10.53 9.80
C HIS A 79 21.77 -11.10 8.78
N GLY A 80 21.59 -10.80 7.49
CA GLY A 80 22.52 -11.19 6.42
C GLY A 80 22.43 -12.67 6.03
N VAL A 81 21.32 -13.33 6.36
CA VAL A 81 21.09 -14.74 6.08
C VAL A 81 20.02 -14.88 5.01
N ASP A 82 20.45 -15.31 3.83
CA ASP A 82 19.55 -15.53 2.70
C ASP A 82 18.48 -16.58 3.02
N LEU A 83 17.23 -16.31 2.61
CA LEU A 83 16.07 -17.19 2.84
C LEU A 83 16.30 -18.65 2.43
N ARG A 84 17.14 -18.91 1.42
CA ARG A 84 17.45 -20.26 0.90
C ARG A 84 18.23 -21.13 1.90
N ARG A 85 18.69 -20.55 3.01
CA ARG A 85 19.19 -21.31 4.18
C ARG A 85 18.12 -22.17 4.82
N VAL A 86 16.85 -21.86 4.61
CA VAL A 86 15.70 -22.71 4.94
C VAL A 86 15.39 -23.57 3.71
N PRO A 87 15.70 -24.89 3.72
CA PRO A 87 15.54 -25.74 2.55
C PRO A 87 14.09 -25.78 2.07
N GLY A 88 13.87 -25.54 0.78
CA GLY A 88 12.54 -25.54 0.18
C GLY A 88 11.74 -24.26 0.40
N ALA A 89 12.30 -23.22 1.03
CA ALA A 89 11.58 -21.98 1.33
C ALA A 89 11.24 -21.19 0.06
N GLU A 90 12.17 -21.10 -0.90
CA GLU A 90 11.94 -20.36 -2.15
C GLU A 90 10.80 -20.98 -2.97
N GLU A 91 10.83 -22.30 -3.16
CA GLU A 91 9.78 -23.05 -3.87
C GLU A 91 8.44 -22.94 -3.14
N THR A 92 8.48 -22.89 -1.81
CA THR A 92 7.28 -22.68 -1.00
C THR A 92 6.70 -21.28 -1.22
N LEU A 93 7.53 -20.25 -1.17
CA LEU A 93 7.10 -18.88 -1.44
C LEU A 93 6.49 -18.74 -2.84
N LEU A 94 7.11 -19.32 -3.87
CA LEU A 94 6.58 -19.35 -5.23
C LEU A 94 5.22 -20.03 -5.31
N ARG A 95 5.06 -21.19 -4.65
CA ARG A 95 3.77 -21.89 -4.57
C ARG A 95 2.71 -21.05 -3.85
N LEU A 96 3.08 -20.40 -2.75
CA LEU A 96 2.15 -19.57 -1.99
C LEU A 96 1.70 -18.35 -2.79
N GLY A 97 2.63 -17.66 -3.46
CA GLY A 97 2.32 -16.55 -4.37
C GLY A 97 1.38 -16.97 -5.51
N ALA A 98 1.58 -18.17 -6.07
CA ALA A 98 0.67 -18.73 -7.08
C ALA A 98 -0.73 -18.99 -6.53
N LEU A 99 -0.87 -19.50 -5.30
CA LEU A 99 -2.17 -19.77 -4.65
C LEU A 99 -2.93 -18.48 -4.29
N THR A 100 -2.21 -17.42 -3.91
CA THR A 100 -2.81 -16.12 -3.60
C THR A 100 -3.02 -15.25 -4.83
N GLY A 101 -2.29 -15.52 -5.91
CA GLY A 101 -2.15 -14.59 -7.02
C GLY A 101 -1.48 -13.28 -6.58
N GLU A 102 -0.62 -13.31 -5.56
CA GLU A 102 0.15 -12.16 -5.08
C GLU A 102 1.65 -12.47 -5.17
N VAL A 103 2.50 -11.47 -4.92
CA VAL A 103 3.96 -11.67 -4.94
C VAL A 103 4.37 -12.79 -3.96
N PRO A 104 5.38 -13.61 -4.29
CA PRO A 104 5.82 -14.72 -3.46
C PRO A 104 6.70 -14.25 -2.28
N ARG A 105 6.17 -13.32 -1.46
CA ARG A 105 6.75 -12.84 -0.20
C ARG A 105 5.69 -12.10 0.62
N ASP A 106 6.07 -11.60 1.80
CA ASP A 106 5.23 -10.67 2.55
C ASP A 106 5.02 -9.34 1.80
N SER A 107 3.85 -8.73 2.04
CA SER A 107 3.46 -7.42 1.51
C SER A 107 2.91 -6.54 2.62
N VAL A 108 2.61 -5.27 2.30
CA VAL A 108 1.95 -4.36 3.24
C VAL A 108 0.61 -4.90 3.76
N TYR A 109 -0.07 -5.74 2.96
CA TYR A 109 -1.31 -6.40 3.37
C TYR A 109 -1.05 -7.45 4.44
N THR A 110 -0.06 -8.33 4.27
CA THR A 110 0.27 -9.34 5.28
C THR A 110 0.89 -8.72 6.54
N TYR A 111 1.66 -7.64 6.38
CA TYR A 111 2.29 -6.93 7.49
C TYR A 111 1.26 -6.22 8.41
N ALA A 112 0.19 -5.66 7.83
CA ALA A 112 -0.78 -4.86 8.58
C ALA A 112 -2.23 -5.36 8.48
N LEU A 113 -2.85 -5.30 7.29
CA LEU A 113 -4.29 -5.54 7.13
C LEU A 113 -4.72 -6.98 7.45
N ARG A 114 -3.85 -7.95 7.16
CA ARG A 114 -4.05 -9.39 7.36
C ARG A 114 -3.25 -9.95 8.54
N ASN A 115 -2.67 -9.05 9.35
CA ASN A 115 -1.96 -9.38 10.57
C ASN A 115 -2.97 -9.38 11.74
N PRO A 116 -3.14 -10.50 12.46
CA PRO A 116 -4.14 -10.63 13.54
C PRO A 116 -3.96 -9.60 14.65
N GLU A 117 -5.05 -9.07 15.19
CA GLU A 117 -4.99 -8.06 16.26
C GLU A 117 -4.71 -8.65 17.65
N ASN A 118 -5.15 -9.90 17.89
CA ASN A 118 -4.96 -10.61 19.16
C ASN A 118 -3.66 -11.41 19.24
N ALA A 119 -2.94 -11.55 18.13
CA ALA A 119 -1.70 -12.31 18.03
C ALA A 119 -0.75 -11.69 16.99
N VAL A 120 -0.58 -10.36 17.07
CA VAL A 120 0.17 -9.55 16.10
C VAL A 120 1.55 -10.15 15.87
N ARG A 121 1.88 -10.42 14.60
CA ARG A 121 3.25 -10.69 14.19
C ARG A 121 4.00 -9.37 14.14
N SER A 122 5.15 -9.32 14.78
CA SER A 122 5.98 -8.11 14.92
C SER A 122 7.45 -8.50 14.81
N PHE A 123 8.26 -7.65 14.19
CA PHE A 123 9.71 -7.87 14.12
C PHE A 123 10.40 -7.51 15.44
N THR A 124 9.84 -6.55 16.16
CA THR A 124 10.39 -5.94 17.38
C THR A 124 9.33 -5.85 18.48
N GLU A 125 9.76 -5.47 19.68
CA GLU A 125 8.87 -5.13 20.81
C GLU A 125 8.63 -3.61 20.90
N LEU A 126 9.01 -2.85 19.87
CA LEU A 126 8.90 -1.40 19.88
C LEU A 126 7.43 -0.96 19.79
N PRO A 127 6.97 -0.07 20.69
CA PRO A 127 5.65 0.55 20.57
C PRO A 127 5.44 1.26 19.22
N GLU A 128 6.51 1.78 18.61
CA GLU A 128 6.49 2.42 17.30
C GLU A 128 6.15 1.44 16.17
N GLU A 129 6.59 0.18 16.24
CA GLU A 129 6.20 -0.83 15.25
C GLU A 129 4.71 -1.18 15.38
N ALA A 130 4.25 -1.41 16.62
CA ALA A 130 2.84 -1.67 16.89
C ALA A 130 1.94 -0.52 16.42
N LEU A 131 2.37 0.73 16.66
CA LEU A 131 1.73 1.91 16.13
C LEU A 131 1.73 1.90 14.59
N PHE A 132 2.86 1.64 13.96
CA PHE A 132 2.99 1.64 12.50
C PHE A 132 2.04 0.64 11.85
N ILE A 133 2.00 -0.61 12.34
CA ILE A 133 1.08 -1.65 11.91
C ILE A 133 -0.38 -1.18 12.03
N ARG A 134 -0.74 -0.59 13.17
CA ARG A 134 -2.10 -0.11 13.43
C ARG A 134 -2.49 1.02 12.47
N GLU A 135 -1.65 2.03 12.32
CA GLU A 135 -1.96 3.18 11.46
C GLU A 135 -2.04 2.76 9.98
N VAL A 136 -1.18 1.85 9.52
CA VAL A 136 -1.26 1.28 8.16
C VAL A 136 -2.57 0.50 7.96
N ARG A 137 -3.01 -0.27 8.96
CA ARG A 137 -4.30 -0.98 8.92
C ARG A 137 -5.48 0.00 8.85
N THR A 138 -5.51 1.01 9.73
CA THR A 138 -6.54 2.06 9.75
C THR A 138 -6.65 2.76 8.40
N ALA A 139 -5.51 3.21 7.87
CA ALA A 139 -5.38 3.81 6.56
C ALA A 139 -5.91 2.91 5.43
N GLY A 140 -5.46 1.65 5.38
CA GLY A 140 -5.85 0.70 4.34
C GLY A 140 -7.33 0.36 4.35
N VAL A 141 -7.93 0.18 5.54
CA VAL A 141 -9.37 -0.10 5.69
C VAL A 141 -10.22 1.08 5.24
N ALA A 142 -9.83 2.31 5.60
CA ALA A 142 -10.56 3.53 5.24
C ALA A 142 -10.58 3.82 3.74
N LEU A 143 -9.55 3.36 3.00
CA LEU A 143 -9.50 3.54 1.54
C LEU A 143 -10.40 2.59 0.75
N ARG A 144 -10.92 1.52 1.36
CA ARG A 144 -11.79 0.55 0.66
C ARG A 144 -13.06 1.19 0.07
N PRO A 145 -13.92 1.86 0.87
CA PRO A 145 -15.11 2.51 0.30
C PRO A 145 -14.75 3.71 -0.59
N ALA A 146 -13.62 4.38 -0.34
CA ALA A 146 -13.15 5.46 -1.20
C ALA A 146 -12.83 4.97 -2.62
N VAL A 147 -12.17 3.82 -2.75
CA VAL A 147 -11.89 3.19 -4.06
C VAL A 147 -13.19 2.81 -4.77
N ASP A 148 -14.13 2.21 -4.05
CA ASP A 148 -15.43 1.83 -4.63
C ASP A 148 -16.19 3.05 -5.14
N ALA A 149 -16.25 4.13 -4.36
CA ALA A 149 -16.88 5.37 -4.76
C ALA A 149 -16.23 5.99 -6.01
N LEU A 150 -14.90 5.97 -6.11
CA LEU A 150 -14.19 6.45 -7.30
C LEU A 150 -14.42 5.56 -8.52
N LEU A 151 -14.51 4.23 -8.34
CA LEU A 151 -14.85 3.31 -9.42
C LEU A 151 -16.28 3.52 -9.93
N GLU A 152 -17.22 3.80 -9.03
CA GLU A 152 -18.61 4.14 -9.36
C GLU A 152 -18.72 5.51 -10.04
N ALA A 153 -17.82 6.45 -9.75
CA ALA A 153 -17.79 7.78 -10.36
C ALA A 153 -17.24 7.78 -11.80
N LEU A 154 -16.49 6.74 -12.21
CA LEU A 154 -15.86 6.66 -13.55
C LEU A 154 -16.81 6.95 -14.73
N PRO A 155 -18.02 6.35 -14.83
CA PRO A 155 -18.94 6.60 -15.92
C PRO A 155 -19.75 7.90 -15.79
N LEU A 156 -19.73 8.57 -14.63
CA LEU A 156 -20.58 9.74 -14.37
C LEU A 156 -20.02 11.01 -15.00
N THR A 157 -20.90 11.89 -15.47
CA THR A 157 -20.51 13.21 -15.97
C THR A 157 -20.38 14.24 -14.85
N ALA A 158 -19.73 15.37 -15.11
CA ALA A 158 -19.62 16.47 -14.14
C ALA A 158 -20.97 17.00 -13.62
N GLU A 159 -22.06 16.82 -14.38
CA GLU A 159 -23.39 17.30 -13.99
C GLU A 159 -24.24 16.25 -13.27
N ASP A 160 -23.73 15.02 -13.12
CA ASP A 160 -24.45 13.95 -12.48
C ASP A 160 -24.76 14.29 -11.00
N PRO A 161 -26.03 14.19 -10.57
CA PRO A 161 -26.42 14.57 -9.21
C PRO A 161 -25.84 13.65 -8.12
N GLY A 162 -25.44 12.42 -8.45
CA GLY A 162 -24.84 11.45 -7.51
C GLY A 162 -23.34 11.62 -7.33
N LEU A 163 -22.64 12.25 -8.28
CA LEU A 163 -21.19 12.42 -8.25
C LEU A 163 -20.67 13.11 -6.97
N PRO A 164 -21.30 14.19 -6.44
CA PRO A 164 -20.81 14.84 -5.22
C PRO A 164 -20.74 13.92 -4.00
N GLU A 165 -21.69 12.99 -3.84
CA GLU A 165 -21.68 12.06 -2.69
C GLU A 165 -20.56 11.04 -2.81
N LEU A 166 -20.30 10.52 -4.02
CA LEU A 166 -19.18 9.61 -4.27
C LEU A 166 -17.83 10.29 -4.00
N LEU A 167 -17.67 11.55 -4.40
CA LEU A 167 -16.48 12.34 -4.09
C LEU A 167 -16.35 12.62 -2.58
N ALA A 168 -17.47 12.80 -1.87
CA ALA A 168 -17.48 12.96 -0.42
C ALA A 168 -17.05 11.66 0.30
N GLU A 169 -17.52 10.50 -0.13
CA GLU A 169 -17.07 9.20 0.39
C GLU A 169 -15.58 8.98 0.17
N ALA A 170 -15.09 9.26 -1.05
CA ALA A 170 -13.67 9.23 -1.34
C ALA A 170 -12.85 10.17 -0.42
N THR A 171 -13.37 11.37 -0.18
CA THR A 171 -12.74 12.37 0.72
C THR A 171 -12.71 11.88 2.17
N ARG A 172 -13.77 11.22 2.66
CA ARG A 172 -13.80 10.64 4.02
C ARG A 172 -12.69 9.61 4.21
N GLY A 173 -12.54 8.67 3.27
CA GLY A 173 -11.48 7.68 3.31
C GLY A 173 -10.07 8.29 3.28
N PHE A 174 -9.85 9.29 2.41
CA PHE A 174 -8.56 9.97 2.31
C PHE A 174 -8.23 10.84 3.52
N THR A 175 -9.23 11.43 4.17
CA THR A 175 -9.04 12.16 5.44
C THR A 175 -8.40 11.24 6.48
N VAL A 176 -8.95 10.04 6.66
CA VAL A 176 -8.41 9.04 7.60
C VAL A 176 -7.00 8.59 7.20
N PHE A 177 -6.79 8.37 5.89
CA PHE A 177 -5.48 8.00 5.35
C PHE A 177 -4.41 9.07 5.65
N ALA A 178 -4.70 10.34 5.39
CA ALA A 178 -3.80 11.46 5.67
C ALA A 178 -3.57 11.63 7.19
N GLN A 179 -4.60 11.45 8.02
CA GLN A 179 -4.47 11.49 9.48
C GLN A 179 -3.56 10.38 10.02
N SER A 180 -3.67 9.16 9.49
CA SER A 180 -2.85 8.01 9.89
C SER A 180 -1.37 8.27 9.60
N LEU A 181 -1.04 8.83 8.42
CA LEU A 181 0.33 9.27 8.10
C LEU A 181 0.82 10.31 9.11
N LEU A 182 0.00 11.32 9.44
CA LEU A 182 0.39 12.36 10.37
C LEU A 182 0.60 11.82 11.79
N ALA A 183 -0.15 10.79 12.20
CA ALA A 183 0.08 10.07 13.46
C ALA A 183 1.45 9.38 13.46
N VAL A 184 1.77 8.63 12.39
CA VAL A 184 3.09 8.00 12.20
C VAL A 184 4.21 9.04 12.23
N LYS A 185 4.09 10.13 11.46
CA LYS A 185 5.09 11.20 11.39
C LYS A 185 5.38 11.84 12.75
N ARG A 186 4.38 11.95 13.63
CA ARG A 186 4.53 12.56 14.96
C ARG A 186 5.22 11.62 15.96
N ALA A 187 4.98 10.32 15.85
CA ALA A 187 5.37 9.35 16.86
C ALA A 187 6.67 8.60 16.52
N ILE A 188 6.98 8.42 15.23
CA ILE A 188 8.14 7.64 14.79
C ILE A 188 9.19 8.59 14.23
N THR A 189 10.31 8.70 14.94
CA THR A 189 11.44 9.54 14.50
C THR A 189 12.14 8.92 13.29
N PRO A 190 12.85 9.72 12.48
CA PRO A 190 13.70 9.19 11.42
C PRO A 190 14.70 8.14 11.92
N GLN A 191 15.29 8.35 13.10
CA GLN A 191 16.26 7.45 13.73
C GLN A 191 15.60 6.11 14.07
N THR A 192 14.44 6.12 14.72
CA THR A 192 13.69 4.90 15.03
C THR A 192 13.31 4.15 13.75
N PHE A 193 12.73 4.85 12.77
CA PHE A 193 12.32 4.19 11.54
C PHE A 193 13.52 3.66 10.74
N SER A 194 14.58 4.44 10.57
CA SER A 194 15.71 4.05 9.72
C SER A 194 16.68 3.06 10.40
N GLY A 195 16.86 3.18 11.72
CA GLY A 195 17.78 2.33 12.48
C GLY A 195 17.15 1.05 13.00
N GLU A 196 15.88 1.09 13.44
CA GLU A 196 15.25 -0.04 14.14
C GLU A 196 14.22 -0.78 13.27
N LEU A 197 13.43 -0.06 12.46
CA LEU A 197 12.33 -0.67 11.69
C LEU A 197 12.73 -1.01 10.24
N ARG A 198 13.29 -0.06 9.50
CA ARG A 198 13.72 -0.18 8.10
C ARG A 198 14.55 -1.44 7.82
N PRO A 199 15.48 -1.88 8.71
CA PRO A 199 16.27 -3.08 8.47
C PRO A 199 15.45 -4.37 8.32
N TYR A 200 14.22 -4.43 8.85
CA TYR A 200 13.31 -5.58 8.69
C TYR A 200 12.52 -5.57 7.39
N PHE A 201 12.74 -4.57 6.53
CA PHE A 201 12.16 -4.51 5.19
C PHE A 201 13.21 -4.70 4.09
N PRO A 202 14.06 -5.75 4.12
CA PRO A 202 15.03 -5.97 3.05
C PRO A 202 14.34 -6.49 1.78
N PRO A 203 14.88 -6.16 0.59
CA PRO A 203 14.50 -6.88 -0.62
C PRO A 203 14.86 -8.37 -0.46
N MET A 204 14.13 -9.22 -1.17
CA MET A 204 14.38 -10.67 -1.23
C MET A 204 14.49 -11.07 -2.69
N THR A 205 15.36 -12.03 -3.00
CA THR A 205 15.39 -12.64 -4.33
C THR A 205 14.61 -13.94 -4.30
N VAL A 206 13.53 -14.03 -5.08
CA VAL A 206 12.65 -15.22 -5.14
C VAL A 206 12.38 -15.53 -6.61
N GLY A 207 12.69 -16.75 -7.05
CA GLY A 207 12.53 -17.16 -8.44
C GLY A 207 13.37 -16.33 -9.42
N GLY A 208 14.54 -15.86 -8.97
CA GLY A 208 15.43 -14.99 -9.75
C GLY A 208 14.97 -13.54 -9.88
N GLN A 209 13.89 -13.13 -9.20
CA GLN A 209 13.40 -11.75 -9.18
C GLN A 209 13.67 -11.08 -7.84
N VAL A 210 14.16 -9.84 -7.88
CA VAL A 210 14.26 -8.99 -6.68
C VAL A 210 12.88 -8.45 -6.36
N LEU A 211 12.34 -8.88 -5.23
CA LEU A 211 11.06 -8.44 -4.71
C LEU A 211 11.32 -7.52 -3.51
N TYR A 212 10.78 -6.31 -3.57
CA TYR A 212 10.81 -5.33 -2.49
C TYR A 212 9.87 -5.68 -1.34
N ALA A 213 10.23 -5.20 -0.16
CA ALA A 213 9.52 -5.45 1.10
C ALA A 213 8.22 -4.63 1.22
N PRO A 214 7.39 -4.91 2.22
CA PRO A 214 6.23 -4.09 2.55
C PRO A 214 6.56 -2.58 2.56
N GLY A 215 5.86 -1.82 1.72
CA GLY A 215 6.09 -0.39 1.59
C GLY A 215 4.85 0.40 1.19
N GLY A 216 4.84 1.70 1.51
CA GLY A 216 3.70 2.58 1.20
C GLY A 216 3.38 2.71 -0.28
N ALA A 217 4.37 2.53 -1.17
CA ALA A 217 4.18 2.55 -2.63
C ALA A 217 3.30 1.40 -3.14
N GLN A 218 3.20 0.32 -2.36
CA GLN A 218 2.45 -0.90 -2.67
C GLN A 218 1.04 -0.91 -2.05
N MET A 219 0.56 0.23 -1.58
CA MET A 219 -0.75 0.36 -0.93
C MET A 219 -1.83 0.84 -1.89
N THR A 220 -3.09 0.75 -1.44
CA THR A 220 -4.29 1.19 -2.14
C THR A 220 -4.32 2.65 -2.65
N PRO A 221 -3.56 3.65 -2.14
CA PRO A 221 -3.47 4.97 -2.78
C PRO A 221 -3.04 4.92 -4.25
N LEU A 222 -2.27 3.90 -4.65
CA LEU A 222 -1.91 3.67 -6.04
C LEU A 222 -3.14 3.60 -6.95
N LEU A 223 -4.19 2.89 -6.51
CA LEU A 223 -5.43 2.75 -7.27
C LEU A 223 -6.21 4.06 -7.33
N VAL A 224 -6.13 4.88 -6.29
CA VAL A 224 -6.76 6.21 -6.28
C VAL A 224 -6.02 7.13 -7.25
N ASP A 225 -4.69 7.09 -7.27
CA ASP A 225 -3.91 7.87 -8.23
C ASP A 225 -4.28 7.50 -9.67
N ILE A 226 -4.45 6.20 -9.95
CA ILE A 226 -4.93 5.68 -11.25
C ILE A 226 -6.33 6.20 -11.60
N LEU A 227 -7.25 6.19 -10.64
CA LEU A 227 -8.64 6.61 -10.86
C LEU A 227 -8.78 8.11 -11.04
N LEU A 228 -8.00 8.90 -10.29
CA LEU A 228 -8.22 10.32 -10.10
C LEU A 228 -7.27 11.21 -10.88
N ILE A 229 -5.96 10.99 -10.75
CA ILE A 229 -4.94 12.00 -11.11
C ILE A 229 -3.91 11.55 -12.14
N ARG A 230 -3.91 10.27 -12.55
CA ARG A 230 -2.88 9.72 -13.44
C ARG A 230 -2.63 10.58 -14.69
N PRO A 231 -1.43 10.51 -15.28
CA PRO A 231 -1.15 11.12 -16.58
C PRO A 231 -2.16 10.64 -17.64
N GLU A 232 -2.54 11.54 -18.54
CA GLU A 232 -3.28 11.21 -19.77
C GLU A 232 -2.28 10.91 -20.90
N PRO A 233 -2.71 10.18 -21.96
CA PRO A 233 -1.84 9.93 -23.11
C PRO A 233 -1.25 11.23 -23.69
N GLY A 234 0.07 11.29 -23.82
CA GLY A 234 0.82 12.45 -24.28
C GLY A 234 1.28 13.42 -23.17
N ASP A 235 0.89 13.21 -21.91
CA ASP A 235 1.47 13.95 -20.79
C ASP A 235 2.95 13.58 -20.62
N GLN A 236 3.80 14.57 -20.32
CA GLN A 236 5.24 14.36 -20.10
C GLN A 236 5.57 13.29 -19.04
N ALA A 237 4.69 13.12 -18.04
CA ALA A 237 4.87 12.17 -16.96
C ALA A 237 4.39 10.74 -17.27
N GLU A 238 3.81 10.49 -18.45
CA GLU A 238 3.20 9.20 -18.81
C GLU A 238 4.17 8.02 -18.73
N GLU A 239 5.32 8.12 -19.40
CA GLU A 239 6.31 7.02 -19.46
C GLU A 239 6.82 6.63 -18.06
N TRP A 240 7.18 7.63 -17.26
CA TRP A 240 7.64 7.42 -15.89
C TRP A 240 6.54 6.77 -15.03
N TYR A 241 5.30 7.27 -15.12
CA TYR A 241 4.20 6.77 -14.30
C TYR A 241 3.84 5.32 -14.67
N GLU A 242 3.87 4.95 -15.95
CA GLU A 242 3.66 3.57 -16.38
C GLU A 242 4.80 2.64 -15.91
N GLY A 243 6.04 3.14 -15.83
CA GLY A 243 7.14 2.44 -15.15
C GLY A 243 6.84 2.18 -13.67
N TYR A 244 6.44 3.22 -12.95
CA TYR A 244 6.03 3.14 -11.55
C TYR A 244 4.87 2.16 -11.32
N LEU A 245 3.88 2.11 -12.22
CA LEU A 245 2.79 1.14 -12.15
C LEU A 245 3.27 -0.30 -12.35
N ARG A 246 4.16 -0.54 -13.32
CA ARG A 246 4.69 -1.89 -13.62
C ARG A 246 5.38 -2.51 -12.41
N GLU A 247 6.04 -1.69 -11.61
CA GLU A 247 6.80 -2.11 -10.42
C GLU A 247 5.90 -2.31 -9.19
N ASN A 248 4.84 -1.51 -9.01
CA ASN A 248 4.03 -1.55 -7.78
C ASN A 248 2.70 -2.33 -7.91
N LEU A 249 2.08 -2.38 -9.10
CA LEU A 249 0.82 -3.10 -9.29
C LEU A 249 0.88 -4.58 -8.89
N PRO A 250 1.97 -5.35 -9.14
CA PRO A 250 2.04 -6.76 -8.76
C PRO A 250 1.81 -7.02 -7.26
N TYR A 251 2.10 -6.03 -6.40
CA TYR A 251 1.96 -6.13 -4.94
C TYR A 251 0.53 -5.91 -4.44
N LEU A 252 -0.35 -5.35 -5.27
CA LEU A 252 -1.76 -5.20 -4.90
C LEU A 252 -2.48 -6.56 -4.98
N PRO A 253 -3.49 -6.81 -4.12
CA PRO A 253 -4.40 -7.94 -4.25
C PRO A 253 -5.00 -8.03 -5.65
N ALA A 254 -5.28 -9.26 -6.10
CA ALA A 254 -5.76 -9.54 -7.46
C ALA A 254 -7.00 -8.70 -7.85
N ALA A 255 -7.94 -8.50 -6.92
CA ALA A 255 -9.12 -7.69 -7.14
C ALA A 255 -8.80 -6.21 -7.42
N TYR A 256 -7.80 -5.64 -6.74
CA TYR A 256 -7.35 -4.26 -7.00
C TYR A 256 -6.57 -4.13 -8.30
N ARG A 257 -5.81 -5.16 -8.71
CA ARG A 257 -5.18 -5.18 -10.05
C ARG A 257 -6.23 -5.22 -11.16
N ALA A 258 -7.24 -6.08 -11.04
CA ALA A 258 -8.36 -6.12 -11.98
C ALA A 258 -9.14 -4.79 -12.02
N ALA A 259 -9.29 -4.13 -10.87
CA ALA A 259 -9.91 -2.81 -10.80
C ALA A 259 -9.06 -1.73 -11.49
N SER A 260 -7.74 -1.78 -11.34
CA SER A 260 -6.80 -0.94 -12.09
C SER A 260 -6.98 -1.14 -13.60
N ASP A 261 -7.00 -2.37 -14.09
CA ASP A 261 -7.18 -2.66 -15.52
C ASP A 261 -8.50 -2.09 -16.07
N ARG A 262 -9.58 -2.15 -15.27
CA ARG A 262 -10.86 -1.51 -15.62
C ARG A 262 -10.75 0.01 -15.62
N ALA A 263 -10.18 0.59 -14.57
CA ALA A 263 -9.99 2.04 -14.44
C ALA A 263 -9.19 2.61 -15.61
N ARG A 264 -8.16 1.88 -16.06
CA ARG A 264 -7.27 2.31 -17.14
C ARG A 264 -7.97 2.48 -18.50
N ARG A 265 -9.18 1.92 -18.68
CA ARG A 265 -10.03 2.09 -19.89
C ARG A 265 -10.79 3.42 -19.92
N HIS A 266 -10.79 4.18 -18.82
CA HIS A 266 -11.48 5.47 -18.71
C HIS A 266 -10.46 6.61 -18.57
N ARG A 267 -10.76 7.82 -19.05
CA ARG A 267 -9.96 9.00 -18.69
C ARG A 267 -9.97 9.19 -17.15
N PRO A 268 -8.86 9.61 -16.53
CA PRO A 268 -8.83 9.91 -15.09
C PRO A 268 -9.89 10.94 -14.72
N LEU A 269 -10.51 10.75 -13.54
CA LEU A 269 -11.67 11.54 -13.10
C LEU A 269 -11.38 13.04 -13.07
N LEU A 270 -10.26 13.48 -12.49
CA LEU A 270 -10.04 14.90 -12.27
C LEU A 270 -9.95 15.72 -13.57
N PRO A 271 -9.04 15.43 -14.51
CA PRO A 271 -8.96 16.24 -15.74
C PRO A 271 -10.25 16.12 -16.57
N ARG A 272 -10.82 14.92 -16.68
CA ARG A 272 -12.10 14.72 -17.41
C ARG A 272 -13.23 15.58 -16.86
N LEU A 273 -13.46 15.52 -15.55
CA LEU A 273 -14.56 16.26 -14.91
C LEU A 273 -14.32 17.77 -14.92
N VAL A 274 -13.06 18.23 -14.90
CA VAL A 274 -12.72 19.64 -15.09
C VAL A 274 -13.07 20.10 -16.51
N ASP A 275 -12.68 19.34 -17.53
CA ASP A 275 -13.01 19.66 -18.93
C ASP A 275 -14.53 19.72 -19.14
N GLU A 276 -15.26 18.71 -18.65
CA GLU A 276 -16.72 18.64 -18.76
C GLU A 276 -17.42 19.80 -18.05
N ALA A 277 -16.97 20.15 -16.85
CA ALA A 277 -17.56 21.25 -16.07
C ALA A 277 -17.31 22.63 -16.72
N THR A 278 -16.15 22.82 -17.32
CA THR A 278 -15.71 24.09 -17.92
C THR A 278 -16.12 24.26 -19.38
N ALA A 279 -16.67 23.21 -20.01
CA ALA A 279 -17.26 23.30 -21.34
C ALA A 279 -18.41 24.32 -21.45
N HIS A 280 -19.00 24.74 -20.32
CA HIS A 280 -20.02 25.78 -20.24
C HIS A 280 -19.52 26.97 -19.43
N SER A 281 -19.72 28.19 -19.95
CA SER A 281 -19.42 29.44 -19.24
C SER A 281 -20.68 30.31 -19.17
N PRO A 282 -21.23 30.57 -17.97
CA PRO A 282 -20.72 30.17 -16.65
C PRO A 282 -20.87 28.67 -16.37
N VAL A 283 -20.05 28.15 -15.45
CA VAL A 283 -20.12 26.76 -14.98
C VAL A 283 -21.50 26.52 -14.35
N ARG A 284 -22.16 25.44 -14.75
CA ARG A 284 -23.50 25.13 -14.23
C ARG A 284 -23.44 24.76 -12.74
N PRO A 285 -24.46 25.06 -11.93
CA PRO A 285 -24.44 24.78 -10.49
C PRO A 285 -24.18 23.31 -10.11
N THR A 286 -24.67 22.36 -10.92
CA THR A 286 -24.43 20.91 -10.73
C THR A 286 -22.96 20.55 -10.91
N ALA A 287 -22.35 20.99 -12.01
CA ALA A 287 -20.92 20.86 -12.27
C ALA A 287 -20.06 21.58 -11.21
N GLY A 288 -20.51 22.74 -10.72
CA GLY A 288 -19.84 23.45 -9.62
C GLY A 288 -19.74 22.63 -8.34
N ARG A 289 -20.75 21.81 -8.01
CA ARG A 289 -20.70 20.88 -6.86
C ARG A 289 -19.69 19.76 -7.06
N ALA A 290 -19.60 19.20 -8.26
CA ALA A 290 -18.57 18.20 -8.58
C ALA A 290 -17.15 18.78 -8.42
N LEU A 291 -16.91 19.99 -8.93
CA LEU A 291 -15.63 20.69 -8.74
C LEU A 291 -15.31 20.94 -7.26
N ALA A 292 -16.30 21.32 -6.45
CA ALA A 292 -16.11 21.49 -5.01
C ALA A 292 -15.76 20.17 -4.29
N GLY A 293 -16.39 19.05 -4.70
CA GLY A 293 -16.05 17.71 -4.25
C GLY A 293 -14.60 17.33 -4.60
N LEU A 294 -14.19 17.53 -5.85
CA LEU A 294 -12.82 17.28 -6.30
C LEU A 294 -11.81 18.13 -5.52
N ARG A 295 -12.12 19.41 -5.23
CA ARG A 295 -11.23 20.28 -4.45
C ARG A 295 -11.05 19.74 -3.04
N SER A 296 -12.10 19.22 -2.44
CA SER A 296 -12.06 18.63 -1.10
C SER A 296 -11.18 17.38 -1.07
N LEU A 297 -11.38 16.47 -2.04
CA LEU A 297 -10.55 15.28 -2.18
C LEU A 297 -9.08 15.62 -2.45
N MET A 298 -8.80 16.56 -3.36
CA MET A 298 -7.45 16.99 -3.69
C MET A 298 -6.71 17.62 -2.50
N ARG A 299 -7.41 18.35 -1.62
CA ARG A 299 -6.82 18.87 -0.38
C ARG A 299 -6.32 17.73 0.50
N GLU A 300 -7.10 16.66 0.66
CA GLU A 300 -6.69 15.50 1.45
C GLU A 300 -5.55 14.72 0.80
N LEU A 301 -5.54 14.60 -0.53
CA LEU A 301 -4.39 14.02 -1.26
C LEU A 301 -3.11 14.82 -1.01
N LEU A 302 -3.15 16.16 -1.06
CA LEU A 302 -1.99 17.01 -0.77
C LEU A 302 -1.57 16.93 0.70
N ARG A 303 -2.55 16.86 1.62
CA ARG A 303 -2.33 16.69 3.07
C ARG A 303 -1.64 15.37 3.40
N PHE A 304 -1.78 14.36 2.55
CA PHE A 304 -0.97 13.15 2.59
C PHE A 304 0.38 13.30 1.86
N ARG A 305 0.36 13.68 0.57
CA ARG A 305 1.51 13.58 -0.34
C ARG A 305 2.70 14.40 0.11
N LEU A 306 2.47 15.66 0.50
CA LEU A 306 3.56 16.58 0.85
C LEU A 306 4.20 16.22 2.20
N PRO A 307 3.44 15.93 3.27
CA PRO A 307 4.04 15.43 4.50
C PRO A 307 4.73 14.07 4.34
N HIS A 308 4.24 13.19 3.47
CA HIS A 308 4.87 11.90 3.18
C HIS A 308 6.23 12.09 2.52
N LEU A 309 6.31 12.95 1.49
CA LEU A 309 7.57 13.32 0.84
C LEU A 309 8.58 13.88 1.85
N GLN A 310 8.15 14.79 2.73
CA GLN A 310 9.01 15.33 3.78
C GLN A 310 9.50 14.25 4.75
N LEU A 311 8.62 13.35 5.17
CA LEU A 311 8.97 12.24 6.07
C LEU A 311 9.97 11.29 5.40
N ALA A 312 9.77 10.98 4.11
CA ALA A 312 10.69 10.14 3.35
C ALA A 312 12.07 10.81 3.21
N LYS A 313 12.11 12.10 2.85
CA LYS A 313 13.36 12.89 2.78
C LYS A 313 14.08 12.94 4.13
N ALA A 314 13.36 13.19 5.22
CA ALA A 314 13.95 13.17 6.56
C ALA A 314 14.57 11.81 6.93
N ASN A 315 13.92 10.70 6.54
CA ASN A 315 14.46 9.35 6.73
C ASN A 315 15.70 9.09 5.87
N MET A 316 15.71 9.52 4.60
CA MET A 316 16.84 9.30 3.71
C MET A 316 18.06 10.15 4.08
N ASN A 317 17.85 11.37 4.58
CA ASN A 317 18.94 12.28 4.97
C ASN A 317 19.85 11.75 6.09
N ILE A 318 19.40 10.75 6.85
CA ILE A 318 20.21 10.13 7.92
C ILE A 318 20.77 8.76 7.52
N ARG A 319 20.57 8.35 6.26
CA ARG A 319 21.06 7.08 5.71
C ARG A 319 22.25 7.35 4.77
N PRO A 320 23.06 6.32 4.47
CA PRO A 320 24.09 6.44 3.44
C PRO A 320 23.51 6.85 2.08
N ASP A 321 24.27 7.62 1.30
CA ASP A 321 23.89 8.02 -0.05
C ASP A 321 23.57 6.81 -0.94
N GLY A 322 22.55 6.94 -1.79
CA GLY A 322 22.06 5.85 -2.64
C GLY A 322 21.16 4.83 -1.93
N SER A 323 20.86 5.01 -0.64
CA SER A 323 19.92 4.14 0.09
C SER A 323 18.52 4.14 -0.55
N LEU A 324 17.92 2.96 -0.65
CA LEU A 324 16.56 2.78 -1.14
C LEU A 324 15.53 2.62 0.00
N GLY A 325 14.32 3.09 -0.25
CA GLY A 325 13.17 2.81 0.60
C GLY A 325 12.78 1.33 0.54
N SER A 326 11.86 0.90 1.42
CA SER A 326 11.39 -0.49 1.44
C SER A 326 10.77 -0.94 0.11
N GLY A 327 10.17 0.01 -0.63
CA GLY A 327 9.59 -0.22 -1.96
C GLY A 327 10.58 -0.09 -3.13
N GLY A 328 11.88 0.07 -2.89
CA GLY A 328 12.90 0.07 -3.96
C GLY A 328 13.22 1.41 -4.60
N TYR A 329 12.72 2.52 -4.05
CA TYR A 329 12.90 3.86 -4.62
C TYR A 329 13.79 4.77 -3.77
N THR A 330 14.46 5.70 -4.45
CA THR A 330 14.91 6.97 -3.85
C THR A 330 13.69 7.88 -3.60
N THR A 331 13.91 9.09 -3.09
CA THR A 331 12.83 10.08 -2.94
C THR A 331 12.33 10.65 -4.26
N ASP A 332 13.03 10.41 -5.38
CA ASP A 332 12.71 10.99 -6.68
C ASP A 332 11.32 10.56 -7.17
N SER A 333 10.94 9.30 -6.93
CA SER A 333 9.59 8.81 -7.25
C SER A 333 8.50 9.57 -6.48
N LEU A 334 8.80 10.01 -5.25
CA LEU A 334 7.86 10.80 -4.47
C LEU A 334 7.80 12.26 -4.95
N ASP A 335 8.91 12.79 -5.46
CA ASP A 335 8.94 14.10 -6.11
C ASP A 335 8.07 14.09 -7.37
N HIS A 336 8.22 13.10 -8.26
CA HIS A 336 7.34 12.95 -9.44
C HIS A 336 5.86 12.83 -9.08
N LEU A 337 5.50 12.04 -8.05
CA LEU A 337 4.11 11.95 -7.60
C LEU A 337 3.60 13.26 -6.99
N ALA A 338 4.45 14.00 -6.28
CA ALA A 338 4.10 15.30 -5.73
C ALA A 338 3.87 16.33 -6.83
N GLU A 339 4.74 16.37 -7.85
CA GLU A 339 4.59 17.22 -9.03
C GLU A 339 3.31 16.92 -9.79
N LEU A 340 2.99 15.65 -10.04
CA LEU A 340 1.74 15.23 -10.66
C LEU A 340 0.53 15.70 -9.84
N THR A 341 0.55 15.46 -8.52
CA THR A 341 -0.53 15.88 -7.62
C THR A 341 -0.73 17.41 -7.65
N LEU A 342 0.36 18.17 -7.62
CA LEU A 342 0.34 19.64 -7.69
C LEU A 342 -0.13 20.15 -9.06
N ALA A 343 0.27 19.50 -10.15
CA ALA A 343 -0.21 19.83 -11.50
C ALA A 343 -1.73 19.64 -11.61
N ARG A 344 -2.27 18.52 -11.11
CA ARG A 344 -3.73 18.30 -11.08
C ARG A 344 -4.45 19.27 -10.16
N HIS A 345 -3.85 19.63 -9.03
CA HIS A 345 -4.40 20.68 -8.17
C HIS A 345 -4.46 22.04 -8.87
N ARG A 346 -3.43 22.42 -9.63
CA ARG A 346 -3.41 23.66 -10.43
C ARG A 346 -4.48 23.66 -11.53
N LEU A 347 -4.63 22.56 -12.26
CA LEU A 347 -5.69 22.38 -13.24
C LEU A 347 -7.07 22.64 -12.63
N LEU A 348 -7.35 22.02 -11.49
CA LEU A 348 -8.63 22.18 -10.78
C LEU A 348 -8.84 23.59 -10.21
N SER A 349 -7.79 24.24 -9.74
CA SER A 349 -7.86 25.62 -9.22
C SER A 349 -8.09 26.65 -10.33
N GLY A 350 -7.65 26.37 -11.56
CA GLY A 350 -7.94 27.19 -12.74
C GLY A 350 -9.40 27.11 -13.22
N ALA A 351 -10.13 26.05 -12.85
CA ALA A 351 -11.55 25.91 -13.14
C ALA A 351 -12.38 26.78 -12.17
N THR A 352 -12.47 28.08 -12.43
CA THR A 352 -13.21 29.04 -11.59
C THR A 352 -14.71 28.86 -11.73
N THR A 353 -15.42 28.82 -10.60
CA THR A 353 -16.89 28.75 -10.53
C THR A 353 -17.57 30.13 -10.50
N GLU A 354 -16.79 31.22 -10.46
CA GLU A 354 -17.29 32.59 -10.30
C GLU A 354 -16.77 33.51 -11.43
N LYS A 355 -17.71 34.19 -12.08
CA LYS A 355 -17.63 35.62 -12.40
C LYS A 355 -18.84 36.30 -11.79
#